data_AF-A0A2N3DPC3-F1
#
_entry.id   AF-A0A2N3DPC3-F1
#
_cell.length_a   1.000
_cell.length_b   1.000
_cell.length_c   1.000
_cell.angle_alpha   90.00
_cell.angle_beta   90.00
_cell.angle_gamma   90.00
#
_symmetry.space_group_name_H-M   'P 1'
#
loop_
_entity.id
_entity.type
_entity.pdbx_description
1 polymer ?
#
loop_
_entity_poly.entity_id
_entity_poly.type
_entity_poly.pdbx_seq_one_letter_code
_entity_poly.pdbx_strand_id
1 'polypeptide(L)' 'MGRGDLSDAEWELIGPLLPPERGRWARPAGDNRRFLNGMLHVLRVG' A
#
# COMPACT_ATOMS: atom_id res chain seq x y z
N MET A 1 5.36 12.29 -4.64
CA MET A 1 5.92 10.94 -4.80
C MET A 1 7.40 11.02 -4.52
N GLY A 2 7.86 10.42 -3.41
CA GLY A 2 9.28 10.27 -3.14
C GLY A 2 9.90 9.24 -4.07
N ARG A 3 11.23 9.22 -4.16
CA ARG A 3 11.99 8.21 -4.92
C ARG A 3 11.77 6.82 -4.31
N GLY A 4 10.73 6.11 -4.73
CA GLY A 4 10.39 4.75 -4.26
C GLY A 4 8.99 4.51 -3.79
N ASP A 5 8.13 5.53 -3.77
CA ASP A 5 6.69 5.32 -3.64
C ASP A 5 6.12 4.79 -4.97
N LEU A 6 5.04 4.01 -4.88
CA LEU A 6 4.28 3.60 -6.05
C LEU A 6 3.69 4.83 -6.76
N SER A 7 3.93 4.91 -8.07
CA SER A 7 3.24 5.84 -8.96
C SER A 7 1.73 5.53 -9.00
N ASP A 8 0.93 6.47 -9.50
CA ASP A 8 -0.52 6.26 -9.62
C ASP A 8 -0.84 5.13 -10.60
N ALA A 9 -0.09 5.03 -11.71
CA ALA A 9 -0.25 3.95 -12.67
C ALA A 9 0.06 2.57 -12.08
N GLU A 10 1.13 2.45 -11.27
CA GLU A 10 1.43 1.21 -10.56
C GLU A 10 0.38 0.90 -9.50
N TRP A 11 -0.13 1.95 -8.82
CA TRP A 11 -1.17 1.80 -7.82
C TRP A 11 -2.50 1.30 -8.40
N GLU A 12 -2.91 1.79 -9.56
CA GLU A 12 -4.12 1.32 -10.26
C GLU A 12 -4.04 -0.18 -10.62
N LEU A 13 -2.83 -0.72 -10.84
CA LEU A 13 -2.62 -2.13 -11.10
C LEU A 13 -2.63 -2.98 -9.82
N ILE A 14 -2.01 -2.50 -8.75
CA ILE A 14 -1.81 -3.27 -7.51
C ILE A 14 -3.00 -3.15 -6.56
N GLY A 15 -3.57 -1.96 -6.41
CA GLY A 15 -4.62 -1.63 -5.44
C GLY A 15 -5.81 -2.60 -5.47
N PRO A 16 -6.37 -2.96 -6.64
CA PRO A 16 -7.48 -3.90 -6.75
C PRO A 16 -7.17 -5.34 -6.29
N LEU A 17 -5.89 -5.71 -6.23
CA LEU A 17 -5.45 -7.04 -5.80
C LEU A 17 -5.34 -7.15 -4.28
N LEU A 18 -5.41 -6.02 -3.58
CA LEU A 18 -5.28 -5.98 -2.13
C LEU A 18 -6.62 -6.24 -1.47
N PRO A 19 -6.63 -6.89 -0.29
CA PRO A 19 -7.88 -7.10 0.41
C PRO A 19 -8.48 -5.75 0.87
N PRO A 20 -9.81 -5.67 1.03
CA PRO A 20 -10.47 -4.43 1.37
C PRO A 20 -10.02 -3.90 2.75
N GLU A 21 -9.92 -2.58 2.83
CA GLU A 21 -9.55 -1.85 4.05
C GLU A 21 -10.65 -1.93 5.12
N ARG A 22 -11.91 -2.01 4.68
CA ARG A 22 -13.10 -2.02 5.52
C ARG A 22 -13.92 -3.30 5.33
N GLY A 23 -14.91 -3.50 6.19
CA GLY A 23 -15.82 -4.66 6.11
C GLY A 23 -15.24 -5.95 6.70
N ARG A 24 -14.08 -5.88 7.36
CA ARG A 24 -13.56 -6.98 8.16
C ARG A 24 -14.19 -6.94 9.55
N TRP A 25 -14.40 -8.12 10.14
CA TRP A 25 -14.91 -8.24 11.51
C TRP A 25 -13.92 -7.70 12.57
N ALA A 26 -12.63 -7.66 12.22
CA ALA A 26 -11.58 -7.12 13.07
C ALA A 26 -11.44 -5.58 12.94
N ARG A 27 -10.40 -5.03 13.57
CA ARG A 27 -10.01 -3.61 13.42
C ARG A 27 -9.94 -3.25 11.92
N PRO A 28 -10.53 -2.12 11.48
CA PRO A 28 -10.38 -1.66 10.11
C PRO A 28 -8.91 -1.54 9.74
N ALA A 29 -8.55 -1.99 8.54
CA ALA A 29 -7.22 -1.75 8.02
C ALA A 29 -7.09 -0.25 7.65
N GLY A 30 -5.88 0.29 7.84
CA GLY A 30 -5.53 1.62 7.36
C GLY A 30 -5.33 1.63 5.84
N ASP A 31 -4.87 2.78 5.33
CA ASP A 31 -4.57 2.97 3.90
C ASP A 31 -3.52 1.95 3.41
N ASN A 32 -3.95 1.08 2.49
CA ASN A 32 -3.13 0.03 1.90
C ASN A 32 -1.93 0.61 1.12
N ARG A 33 -2.10 1.75 0.44
CA ARG A 33 -1.02 2.38 -0.34
C ARG A 33 0.09 2.87 0.56
N ARG A 34 -0.29 3.49 1.68
CA ARG A 34 0.66 3.96 2.68
C ARG A 34 1.44 2.80 3.31
N PHE A 35 0.76 1.70 3.60
CA PHE A 35 1.42 0.51 4.14
C PHE A 35 2.42 -0.09 3.15
N LEU A 36 2.04 -0.24 1.87
CA LEU A 36 2.92 -0.75 0.81
C LEU A 36 4.14 0.14 0.57
N ASN A 37 3.95 1.46 0.47
CA ASN A 37 5.07 2.40 0.33
C ASN A 37 6.03 2.30 1.53
N GLY A 38 5.51 2.10 2.75
CA GLY A 38 6.31 1.85 3.93
C GLY A 38 7.15 0.57 3.84
N MET A 39 6.57 -0.55 3.37
CA MET A 39 7.31 -1.80 3.15
C MET A 39 8.39 -1.65 2.08
N LEU A 40 8.07 -1.00 0.96
CA LEU A 40 9.04 -0.73 -0.12
C LEU A 40 10.19 0.17 0.37
N HIS A 41 9.89 1.13 1.25
CA HIS A 41 10.92 1.94 1.89
C HIS A 41 11.86 1.08 2.74
N VAL A 42 11.34 0.23 3.63
CA VAL A 42 12.16 -0.68 4.45
C VAL A 42 13.05 -1.57 3.58
N LEU A 43 12.48 -2.19 2.54
CA LEU A 43 13.24 -3.01 1.59
C LEU A 43 14.33 -2.25 0.85
N ARG A 44 14.14 -0.94 0.62
CA ARG A 44 15.12 -0.07 -0.04
C ARG A 44 16.27 0.30 0.89
N VAL A 45 15.97 0.65 2.14
CA VAL A 45 16.94 1.27 3.04
C VAL A 45 17.72 0.25 3.87
N GLY A 46 17.15 -0.93 4.14
CA GLY A 46 17.75 -1.95 5.01
C GLY A 46 17.53 -1.66 6.48
#